data_AF-A0A662VU32-F1
#
_entry.id   AF-A0A662VU32-F1
#
_cell.length_a   1.000
_cell.length_b   1.000
_cell.length_c   1.000
_cell.angle_alpha   90.00
_cell.angle_beta   90.00
_cell.angle_gamma   90.00
#
_symmetry.space_group_name_H-M   'P 1'
#
loop_
_entity.id
_entity.type
_entity.pdbx_description
1 polymer ?
#
loop_
_entity_poly.entity_id
_entity_poly.type
_entity_poly.pdbx_seq_one_letter_code
_entity_poly.pdbx_strand_id
1 'polypeptide(L)'
;MSQANIREDRDKSFSLEAFEKILAILTDLGNALENAGVELKEAVSKLVDYQFGLSEQVFTILKWEKRNSDKLGEYEVAERKENDPHAFNHAYNILKQNKADIRNHFGSKEWQYYYWIFDNAPDLIFRKRRGI
;
A
#
# COMPACT_ATOMS: atom_id res chain seq x y z
N MET A 1 -55.89 9.33 58.50
CA MET A 1 -54.86 8.29 58.26
C MET A 1 -55.09 7.66 56.90
N SER A 2 -54.20 7.88 55.95
CA SER A 2 -53.55 6.82 55.15
C SER A 2 -52.75 7.50 54.05
N GLN A 3 -51.50 7.09 53.95
CA GLN A 3 -50.40 7.83 53.35
C GLN A 3 -50.43 7.74 51.82
N ALA A 4 -50.02 8.87 51.23
CA ALA A 4 -49.36 9.00 49.94
C ALA A 4 -48.70 7.71 49.46
N ASN A 5 -49.22 7.18 48.36
CA ASN A 5 -48.50 6.21 47.53
C ASN A 5 -48.50 6.73 46.09
N ILE A 6 -48.05 7.98 45.94
CA ILE A 6 -47.55 8.47 44.65
C ILE A 6 -46.12 7.94 44.60
N ARG A 7 -45.95 6.76 44.01
CA ARG A 7 -44.66 6.31 43.52
C ARG A 7 -44.30 7.29 42.40
N GLU A 8 -43.56 8.33 42.75
CA GLU A 8 -42.90 9.20 41.79
C GLU A 8 -42.05 8.32 40.87
N ASP A 9 -42.44 8.29 39.60
CA ASP A 9 -41.61 7.85 38.50
C ASP A 9 -40.27 8.57 38.59
N ARG A 10 -39.28 7.87 39.13
CA ARG A 10 -37.87 8.24 38.96
C ARG A 10 -37.40 7.83 37.58
N ASP A 11 -38.09 8.29 36.56
CA ASP A 11 -37.50 8.40 35.24
C ASP A 11 -36.48 9.52 35.34
N LYS A 12 -35.20 9.12 35.45
CA LYS A 12 -34.07 10.03 35.32
C LYS A 12 -34.17 10.66 33.93
N SER A 13 -34.80 11.84 33.83
CA SER A 13 -34.77 12.62 32.60
C SER A 13 -33.31 12.88 32.28
N PHE A 14 -32.78 12.18 31.29
CA PHE A 14 -31.43 12.41 30.82
C PHE A 14 -31.42 13.83 30.28
N SER A 15 -30.68 14.76 30.91
CA SER A 15 -30.72 16.16 30.48
C SER A 15 -30.17 16.24 29.06
N LEU A 16 -30.80 17.06 28.22
CA LEU A 16 -30.34 17.30 26.85
C LEU A 16 -28.85 17.69 26.83
N GLU A 17 -28.44 18.50 27.81
CA GLU A 17 -27.04 18.89 28.02
C GLU A 17 -26.10 17.71 28.31
N ALA A 18 -26.54 16.72 29.10
CA ALA A 18 -25.76 15.50 29.33
C ALA A 18 -25.64 14.66 28.05
N PHE A 19 -26.71 14.61 27.25
CA PHE A 19 -26.70 13.91 25.97
C PHE A 19 -25.75 14.56 24.96
N GLU A 20 -25.80 15.89 24.82
CA GLU A 20 -24.91 16.65 23.95
C GLU A 20 -23.43 16.50 24.35
N LYS A 21 -23.14 16.52 25.66
CA LYS A 21 -21.78 16.28 26.17
C LYS A 21 -21.27 14.88 25.81
N ILE A 22 -22.12 13.86 25.92
CA ILE A 22 -21.75 12.49 25.56
C ILE A 22 -21.50 12.37 24.05
N LEU A 23 -22.35 12.98 23.22
CA LEU A 23 -22.15 12.98 21.77
C LEU A 23 -20.82 13.64 21.38
N ALA A 24 -20.49 14.79 21.96
CA ALA A 24 -19.21 15.46 21.73
C ALA A 24 -18.02 14.55 22.07
N ILE A 25 -18.06 13.90 23.23
CA ILE A 25 -17.01 12.96 23.66
C ILE A 25 -16.87 11.79 22.69
N LEU A 26 -17.98 11.23 22.21
CA LEU A 26 -17.96 10.12 21.26
C LEU A 26 -17.43 10.54 19.89
N THR A 27 -17.77 11.75 19.43
CA THR A 27 -17.22 12.32 18.20
C THR A 27 -15.71 12.54 18.31
N ASP A 28 -15.24 13.12 19.42
CA ASP A 28 -13.82 13.34 19.66
C ASP A 28 -13.04 12.02 19.71
N LEU A 29 -13.62 10.99 20.34
CA LEU A 29 -13.05 9.64 20.34
C LEU A 29 -12.96 9.06 18.91
N GLY A 30 -14.01 9.19 18.11
CA GLY A 30 -14.02 8.75 16.72
C GLY A 30 -12.91 9.40 15.90
N ASN A 31 -12.77 10.72 16.01
CA ASN A 31 -11.72 11.49 15.35
C ASN A 31 -10.31 11.06 15.81
N ALA A 32 -10.12 10.82 17.10
CA ALA A 32 -8.84 10.36 17.65
C ALA A 32 -8.46 8.97 17.12
N LEU A 33 -9.42 8.04 17.04
CA LEU A 33 -9.20 6.72 16.48
C LEU A 33 -8.88 6.76 14.98
N GLU A 34 -9.56 7.63 14.22
CA GLU A 34 -9.26 7.82 12.81
C GLU A 34 -7.83 8.33 12.60
N ASN A 35 -7.43 9.35 13.35
CA ASN A 35 -6.07 9.89 13.29
C ASN A 35 -5.01 8.83 13.65
N ALA A 36 -5.23 8.06 14.72
CA ALA A 36 -4.33 6.97 15.10
C ALA A 36 -4.24 5.90 13.99
N GLY A 37 -5.33 5.61 13.29
CA GLY A 37 -5.34 4.71 12.14
C GLY A 37 -4.53 5.24 10.96
N VAL A 38 -4.62 6.55 10.67
CA VAL A 38 -3.81 7.22 9.64
C VAL A 38 -2.32 7.17 10.00
N GLU A 39 -1.96 7.52 11.24
CA GLU A 39 -0.57 7.47 11.71
C GLU A 39 0.01 6.06 11.65
N LEU A 40 -0.77 5.05 12.06
CA LEU A 40 -0.38 3.65 11.96
C LEU A 40 -0.13 3.25 10.50
N LYS A 41 -1.04 3.63 9.58
CA LYS A 41 -0.87 3.36 8.16
C LYS A 41 0.42 3.97 7.62
N GLU A 42 0.71 5.22 7.97
CA GLU A 42 1.95 5.89 7.54
C GLU A 42 3.20 5.22 8.12
N ALA A 43 3.18 4.87 9.41
CA ALA A 43 4.27 4.17 10.07
C ALA A 43 4.51 2.78 9.44
N VAL A 44 3.43 2.04 9.16
CA VAL A 44 3.50 0.75 8.46
C VAL A 44 4.00 0.94 7.03
N SER A 45 3.57 1.94 6.28
CA SER A 45 4.12 2.21 4.94
C SER A 45 5.63 2.48 4.99
N LYS A 46 6.09 3.31 5.94
CA LYS A 46 7.53 3.56 6.15
C LYS A 46 8.29 2.29 6.54
N LEU A 47 7.71 1.42 7.36
CA LEU A 47 8.29 0.13 7.74
C LEU A 47 8.23 -0.91 6.61
N VAL A 48 7.22 -0.85 5.75
CA VAL A 48 7.17 -1.69 4.54
C VAL A 48 8.28 -1.27 3.59
N ASP A 49 8.53 0.03 3.46
CA ASP A 49 9.63 0.56 2.66
C ASP A 49 11.01 0.25 3.26
N TYR A 50 11.13 0.21 4.60
CA TYR A 50 12.42 0.07 5.31
C TYR A 50 12.74 -1.35 5.82
N GLN A 51 11.74 -2.20 6.06
CA GLN A 51 11.87 -3.47 6.80
C GLN A 51 11.15 -4.66 6.15
N PHE A 52 10.13 -4.47 5.31
CA PHE A 52 9.61 -5.50 4.40
C PHE A 52 10.24 -5.35 3.01
N GLY A 53 11.57 -5.40 2.98
CA GLY A 53 12.36 -5.32 1.77
C GLY A 53 11.72 -6.13 0.66
N LEU A 54 11.28 -5.42 -0.39
CA LEU A 54 10.87 -6.04 -1.64
C LEU A 54 11.94 -7.06 -1.98
N SER A 55 11.60 -8.33 -1.87
CA SER A 55 12.52 -9.36 -2.32
C SER A 55 12.54 -9.25 -3.84
N GLU A 56 13.72 -9.36 -4.44
CA GLU A 56 13.85 -9.45 -5.89
C GLU A 56 12.97 -10.59 -6.46
N GLN A 57 12.57 -11.55 -5.61
CA GLN A 57 11.58 -12.59 -5.89
C GLN A 57 10.31 -12.09 -6.56
N VAL A 58 9.80 -10.90 -6.20
CA VAL A 58 8.60 -10.32 -6.85
C VAL A 58 8.78 -10.19 -8.36
N PHE A 59 10.02 -9.99 -8.81
CA PHE A 59 10.35 -9.91 -10.22
C PHE A 59 10.88 -11.24 -10.78
N THR A 60 11.61 -12.05 -10.01
CA THR A 60 12.17 -13.31 -10.53
C THR A 60 11.12 -14.38 -10.82
N ILE A 61 9.93 -14.30 -10.21
CA ILE A 61 8.80 -15.19 -10.52
C ILE A 61 8.21 -14.99 -11.92
N LEU A 62 8.47 -13.85 -12.56
CA LEU A 62 7.98 -13.58 -13.90
C LEU A 62 8.73 -14.43 -14.94
N LYS A 63 8.09 -14.71 -16.07
CA LYS A 63 8.70 -15.31 -17.25
C LYS A 63 9.42 -14.24 -18.04
N TRP A 64 10.72 -14.42 -18.21
CA TRP A 64 11.63 -13.46 -18.84
C TRP A 64 12.16 -13.99 -20.16
N GLU A 65 12.01 -13.18 -21.20
CA GLU A 65 12.54 -13.44 -22.53
C GLU A 65 13.78 -12.59 -22.78
N LYS A 66 14.88 -13.22 -23.14
CA LYS A 66 16.12 -12.53 -23.51
C LYS A 66 15.94 -11.81 -24.84
N ARG A 67 16.37 -10.55 -24.88
CA ARG A 67 16.42 -9.70 -26.06
C ARG A 67 17.77 -9.02 -26.13
N ASN A 68 18.14 -8.61 -27.33
CA ASN A 68 19.37 -7.86 -27.57
C ASN A 68 19.02 -6.61 -28.39
N SER A 69 19.73 -5.52 -28.13
CA SER A 69 19.67 -4.31 -28.93
C SER A 69 21.03 -3.64 -28.98
N ASP A 70 21.33 -2.93 -30.06
CA ASP A 70 22.60 -2.24 -30.24
C ASP A 70 22.88 -1.19 -29.13
N LYS A 71 21.82 -0.63 -28.53
CA LYS A 71 21.93 0.41 -27.50
C LYS A 71 22.03 -0.14 -26.08
N LEU A 72 21.34 -1.22 -25.77
CA LEU A 72 21.25 -1.76 -24.40
C LEU A 72 22.06 -3.05 -24.21
N GLY A 73 22.58 -3.64 -25.27
CA GLY A 73 23.15 -4.99 -25.26
C GLY A 73 22.07 -6.01 -24.90
N GLU A 74 22.43 -7.01 -24.11
CA GLU A 74 21.50 -8.01 -23.60
C GLU A 74 20.62 -7.44 -22.47
N TYR A 75 19.32 -7.65 -22.60
CA TYR A 75 18.31 -7.34 -21.60
C TYR A 75 17.21 -8.39 -21.66
N GLU A 76 16.29 -8.36 -20.70
CA GLU A 76 15.20 -9.31 -20.63
C GLU A 76 13.86 -8.57 -20.48
N VAL A 77 12.82 -9.16 -21.04
CA VAL A 77 11.46 -8.61 -21.01
C VAL A 77 10.48 -9.65 -20.51
N ALA A 78 9.60 -9.25 -19.60
CA ALA A 78 8.43 -10.00 -19.22
C ALA A 78 7.20 -9.38 -19.89
N GLU A 79 6.43 -10.20 -20.61
CA GLU A 79 5.17 -9.76 -21.24
C GLU A 79 3.97 -10.11 -20.37
N ARG A 80 3.01 -9.19 -20.24
CA ARG A 80 1.80 -9.38 -19.43
C ARG A 80 1.03 -10.65 -19.80
N LYS A 81 0.86 -10.92 -21.09
CA LYS A 81 0.07 -12.06 -21.61
C LYS A 81 0.67 -13.44 -21.27
N GLU A 82 1.99 -13.50 -21.09
CA GLU A 82 2.72 -14.75 -20.82
C GLU A 82 2.84 -15.06 -19.32
N ASN A 83 2.46 -14.09 -18.48
CA ASN A 83 2.63 -14.12 -17.04
C ASN A 83 1.29 -14.22 -16.30
N ASP A 84 1.34 -14.66 -15.04
CA ASP A 84 0.18 -14.57 -14.16
C ASP A 84 -0.24 -13.09 -14.00
N PRO A 85 -1.52 -12.72 -14.25
CA PRO A 85 -1.96 -11.33 -14.20
C PRO A 85 -1.75 -10.68 -12.84
N HIS A 86 -1.89 -11.43 -11.74
CA HIS A 86 -1.74 -10.88 -10.40
C HIS A 86 -0.26 -10.57 -10.10
N ALA A 87 0.64 -11.52 -10.39
CA ALA A 87 2.08 -11.34 -10.25
C ALA A 87 2.61 -10.19 -11.13
N PHE A 88 2.20 -10.14 -12.40
CA PHE A 88 2.62 -9.08 -13.31
C PHE A 88 2.15 -7.70 -12.84
N ASN A 89 0.86 -7.58 -12.49
CA ASN A 89 0.31 -6.31 -12.00
C ASN A 89 1.00 -5.84 -10.73
N HIS A 90 1.31 -6.75 -9.81
CA HIS A 90 2.02 -6.42 -8.59
C HIS A 90 3.40 -5.82 -8.89
N ALA A 91 4.21 -6.52 -9.69
CA ALA A 91 5.54 -6.05 -10.10
C ALA A 91 5.46 -4.72 -10.88
N TYR A 92 4.53 -4.59 -11.82
CA TYR A 92 4.33 -3.37 -12.61
C TYR A 92 3.96 -2.18 -11.72
N ASN A 93 3.06 -2.37 -10.75
CA ASN A 93 2.63 -1.30 -9.86
C ASN A 93 3.76 -0.81 -8.96
N ILE A 94 4.62 -1.71 -8.48
CA ILE A 94 5.83 -1.34 -7.73
C ILE A 94 6.72 -0.42 -8.58
N LEU A 95 7.00 -0.81 -9.83
CA LEU A 95 7.85 -0.02 -10.74
C LEU A 95 7.21 1.33 -11.07
N LYS A 96 5.89 1.36 -11.29
CA LYS A 96 5.14 2.60 -11.57
C LYS A 96 5.16 3.56 -10.38
N GLN A 97 4.91 3.07 -9.16
CA GLN A 97 4.95 3.89 -7.94
C GLN A 97 6.33 4.48 -7.69
N ASN A 98 7.39 3.69 -7.98
CA ASN A 98 8.78 4.12 -7.84
C ASN A 98 9.31 4.93 -9.04
N LYS A 99 8.47 5.22 -10.05
CA LYS A 99 8.86 5.93 -11.28
C LYS A 99 10.10 5.32 -11.94
N ALA A 100 10.08 3.99 -12.04
CA ALA A 100 11.19 3.19 -12.54
C ALA A 100 11.24 3.24 -14.07
N ASP A 101 12.10 4.09 -14.61
CA ASP A 101 12.35 4.19 -16.05
C ASP A 101 13.77 3.74 -16.41
N ILE A 102 14.10 3.80 -17.70
CA ILE A 102 15.42 3.39 -18.20
C ILE A 102 16.59 4.24 -17.67
N ARG A 103 16.33 5.44 -17.14
CA ARG A 103 17.35 6.33 -16.55
C ARG A 103 17.41 6.18 -15.03
N ASN A 104 16.27 5.92 -14.40
CA ASN A 104 16.07 5.75 -12.98
C ASN A 104 15.55 4.35 -12.68
N HIS A 105 16.37 3.35 -12.99
CA HIS A 105 16.01 1.94 -12.81
C HIS A 105 15.76 1.62 -11.32
N PHE A 106 14.82 0.72 -11.08
CA PHE A 106 14.51 0.21 -9.75
C PHE A 106 15.37 -1.00 -9.40
N GLY A 107 15.85 -1.04 -8.16
CA GLY A 107 16.48 -2.20 -7.55
C GLY A 107 17.35 -1.86 -6.36
N SER A 108 17.73 -2.87 -5.58
CA SER A 108 18.63 -2.73 -4.42
C SER A 108 20.06 -3.11 -4.75
N LYS A 109 21.04 -2.64 -3.97
CA LYS A 109 22.47 -2.96 -4.14
C LYS A 109 22.75 -4.47 -4.17
N GLU A 110 21.99 -5.24 -3.40
CA GLU A 110 22.10 -6.70 -3.27
C GLU A 110 21.41 -7.49 -4.40
N TRP A 111 20.62 -6.83 -5.25
CA TRP A 111 19.85 -7.49 -6.29
C TRP A 111 20.69 -7.77 -7.54
N GLN A 112 20.34 -8.85 -8.24
CA GLN A 112 21.06 -9.29 -9.44
C GLN A 112 20.68 -8.51 -10.69
N TYR A 113 19.51 -7.88 -10.71
CA TYR A 113 19.00 -7.14 -11.85
C TYR A 113 18.60 -5.70 -11.47
N TYR A 114 18.53 -4.85 -12.50
CA TYR A 114 17.82 -3.59 -12.51
C TYR A 114 16.51 -3.77 -13.27
N TYR A 115 15.44 -3.12 -12.83
CA TYR A 115 14.10 -3.24 -13.41
C TYR A 115 13.56 -1.88 -13.82
N TRP A 116 12.81 -1.82 -14.91
CA TRP A 116 12.13 -0.60 -15.36
C TRP A 116 10.92 -0.89 -16.23
N ILE A 117 10.11 0.14 -16.47
CA ILE A 117 8.97 0.13 -17.39
C ILE A 117 9.09 1.31 -18.37
N PHE A 118 8.27 1.28 -19.42
CA PHE A 118 8.00 2.45 -20.25
C PHE A 118 6.51 2.74 -20.28
N ASP A 119 6.12 4.00 -20.15
CA ASP A 119 4.71 4.41 -20.16
C ASP A 119 4.00 4.07 -21.49
N ASN A 120 4.73 4.05 -22.60
CA ASN A 120 4.22 3.67 -23.91
C ASN A 120 4.20 2.15 -24.17
N ALA A 121 4.64 1.34 -23.21
CA ALA A 121 4.63 -0.12 -23.29
C ALA A 121 4.14 -0.74 -21.96
N PRO A 122 2.87 -0.50 -21.57
CA PRO A 122 2.33 -0.89 -20.26
C PRO A 122 2.17 -2.41 -20.06
N ASP A 123 2.37 -3.18 -21.13
CA ASP A 123 2.31 -4.65 -21.12
C ASP A 123 3.68 -5.30 -20.98
N LEU A 124 4.74 -4.51 -20.84
CA LEU A 124 6.12 -4.97 -20.74
C LEU A 124 6.78 -4.48 -19.44
N ILE A 125 7.49 -5.39 -18.79
CA ILE A 125 8.47 -5.06 -17.76
C ILE A 125 9.84 -5.44 -18.28
N PHE A 126 10.83 -4.58 -18.08
CA PHE A 126 12.18 -4.78 -18.55
C PHE A 126 13.11 -5.03 -17.37
N ARG A 127 14.12 -5.86 -17.58
CA ARG A 127 15.24 -6.01 -16.66
C ARG A 127 16.57 -6.13 -17.36
N LYS A 128 17.64 -5.82 -16.65
CA LYS A 128 19.01 -6.05 -17.09
C LYS A 128 19.86 -6.47 -15.91
N ARG A 129 20.73 -7.45 -16.12
CA ARG A 129 21.63 -7.95 -15.08
C ARG A 129 22.60 -6.83 -14.64
N ARG A 130 22.81 -6.68 -13.34
CA ARG A 130 23.91 -5.86 -12.80
C ARG A 130 25.23 -6.50 -13.23
N GLY A 131 26.21 -5.68 -13.59
CA GLY A 131 27.42 -6.09 -14.31
C GLY A 131 28.04 -7.43 -13.90
N ILE A 132 28.49 -8.18 -14.92
CA ILE A 132 29.67 -9.04 -14.82
C ILE A 132 30.88 -8.12 -15.01
#